data_AF-A0A094JNU1-F1
#
_entry.id   AF-A0A094JNU1-F1
#
_cell.length_a   1.000
_cell.length_b   1.000
_cell.length_c   1.000
_cell.angle_alpha   90.00
_cell.angle_beta   90.00
_cell.angle_gamma   90.00
#
_symmetry.space_group_name_H-M   'P 1'
#
loop_
_entity.id
_entity.type
_entity.pdbx_description
1 polymer ?
#
loop_
_entity_poly.entity_id
_entity_poly.type
_entity_poly.pdbx_seq_one_letter_code
_entity_poly.pdbx_strand_id
1 'polypeptide(L)'
;MMLDRYSFKDTEKLTLSIGDFVVLTVKEDPKFPARGLGFIVELDWENKKAHVLVEEEYRHVLEGGEAKTGIVVRSLDVIEKPLEIFYEQIAKRNATGLAAVEQTEEKRKEWFEKFYEQLVSLNFVPAGRVLYGAWFVGQK
;
A
#
# COMPACT_ATOMS: atom_id res chain seq x y z
N MET A 1 -8.75 3.73 2.06
CA MET A 1 -8.71 3.93 0.59
C MET A 1 -7.31 4.21 0.04
N MET A 2 -6.45 4.96 0.73
CA MET A 2 -5.13 5.34 0.21
C MET A 2 -4.19 4.14 0.00
N LEU A 3 -4.03 3.31 1.04
CA LEU A 3 -3.09 2.17 1.02
C LEU A 3 -3.40 1.14 -0.06
N ASP A 4 -4.69 0.87 -0.26
CA ASP A 4 -5.20 -0.06 -1.27
C ASP A 4 -4.92 0.41 -2.70
N ARG A 5 -4.87 1.73 -2.95
CA ARG A 5 -4.85 2.28 -4.32
C ARG A 5 -3.56 2.99 -4.72
N TYR A 6 -2.86 3.63 -3.77
CA TYR A 6 -1.80 4.59 -4.09
C TYR A 6 -0.46 4.27 -3.43
N SER A 7 -0.45 3.43 -2.40
CA SER A 7 0.80 2.94 -1.81
C SER A 7 1.57 2.15 -2.85
N PHE A 8 2.88 2.36 -2.90
CA PHE A 8 3.80 1.40 -3.47
C PHE A 8 3.74 0.09 -2.66
N LYS A 9 3.78 -1.05 -3.34
CA LYS A 9 3.56 -2.36 -2.73
C LYS A 9 4.69 -3.31 -3.09
N ASP A 10 4.97 -4.24 -2.20
CA ASP A 10 5.82 -5.39 -2.50
C ASP A 10 5.02 -6.41 -3.34
N THR A 11 4.94 -6.15 -4.65
CA THR A 11 4.15 -6.97 -5.58
C THR A 11 4.67 -8.39 -5.71
N GLU A 12 6.00 -8.55 -5.62
CA GLU A 12 6.69 -9.84 -5.70
C GLU A 12 6.72 -10.59 -4.36
N LYS A 13 6.31 -9.94 -3.26
CA LYS A 13 6.28 -10.49 -1.90
C LYS A 13 7.66 -10.91 -1.40
N LEU A 14 8.72 -10.27 -1.89
CA LEU A 14 10.11 -10.61 -1.56
C LEU A 14 10.43 -10.39 -0.08
N THR A 15 9.76 -9.43 0.54
CA THR A 15 9.99 -9.01 1.93
C THR A 15 8.85 -9.38 2.85
N LEU A 16 7.86 -10.15 2.38
CA LEU A 16 6.68 -10.51 3.17
C LEU A 16 7.07 -11.44 4.33
N SER A 17 6.68 -11.09 5.55
CA SER A 17 7.10 -11.74 6.78
C SER A 17 6.03 -11.66 7.87
N ILE A 18 6.19 -12.47 8.93
CA ILE A 18 5.31 -12.44 10.10
C ILE A 18 5.47 -11.10 10.82
N GLY A 19 4.35 -10.49 11.20
CA GLY A 19 4.28 -9.15 11.80
C GLY A 19 4.10 -8.02 10.79
N ASP A 20 4.18 -8.30 9.48
CA ASP A 20 3.96 -7.27 8.46
C ASP A 20 2.49 -6.81 8.43
N PHE A 21 2.33 -5.50 8.28
CA PHE A 21 1.06 -4.87 7.99
C PHE A 21 0.68 -5.06 6.52
N VAL A 22 -0.57 -5.46 6.27
CA VAL A 22 -1.04 -5.83 4.94
C VAL A 22 -2.45 -5.30 4.66
N VAL A 23 -2.71 -5.09 3.37
CA VAL A 23 -4.06 -4.91 2.83
C VAL A 23 -4.51 -6.24 2.23
N LEU A 24 -5.71 -6.69 2.57
CA LEU A 24 -6.24 -7.97 2.11
C LEU A 24 -7.73 -7.94 1.80
N THR A 25 -8.18 -8.93 1.04
CA THR A 25 -9.61 -9.22 0.88
C THR A 25 -10.10 -10.02 2.10
N VAL A 26 -10.82 -9.34 3.00
CA VAL A 26 -11.32 -9.92 4.26
C VAL A 26 -12.57 -10.76 4.04
N LYS A 27 -13.41 -10.42 3.05
CA LYS A 27 -14.57 -11.22 2.63
C LYS A 27 -14.60 -11.32 1.12
N GLU A 28 -14.60 -12.55 0.62
CA GLU A 28 -14.78 -12.83 -0.80
C GLU A 28 -16.25 -12.66 -1.16
N ASP A 29 -16.52 -11.79 -2.12
CA ASP A 29 -17.83 -11.64 -2.75
C ASP A 29 -17.58 -11.45 -4.25
N PRO A 30 -18.27 -12.20 -5.14
CA PRO A 30 -18.05 -12.11 -6.58
C PRO A 30 -18.29 -10.72 -7.18
N LYS A 31 -19.11 -9.89 -6.51
CA LYS A 31 -19.53 -8.58 -7.00
C LYS A 31 -18.90 -7.44 -6.20
N PHE A 32 -18.76 -7.61 -4.88
CA PHE A 32 -18.31 -6.57 -3.96
C PHE A 32 -17.36 -7.13 -2.88
N PRO A 33 -16.13 -7.53 -3.24
CA PRO A 33 -15.17 -8.03 -2.27
C PRO A 33 -14.88 -6.96 -1.21
N ALA A 34 -14.90 -7.35 0.06
CA ALA A 34 -14.58 -6.43 1.15
C ALA A 34 -13.06 -6.43 1.36
N ARG A 35 -12.46 -5.25 1.29
CA ARG A 35 -11.05 -5.01 1.58
C ARG A 35 -10.90 -4.57 3.03
N GLY A 36 -9.82 -4.98 3.67
CA GLY A 36 -9.48 -4.58 5.03
C GLY A 36 -7.99 -4.53 5.27
N LEU A 37 -7.63 -4.25 6.52
CA LEU A 37 -6.26 -4.15 7.00
C LEU A 37 -6.01 -5.19 8.09
N GLY A 38 -4.76 -5.59 8.24
CA GLY A 38 -4.37 -6.50 9.30
C GLY A 38 -2.88 -6.76 9.35
N PHE A 39 -2.49 -7.64 10.25
CA PHE A 39 -1.12 -8.05 10.47
C PHE A 39 -0.96 -9.54 10.25
N ILE A 40 0.09 -9.93 9.53
CA ILE A 40 0.42 -11.35 9.34
C ILE A 40 0.81 -11.94 10.69
N VAL A 41 0.16 -13.04 11.07
CA VAL A 41 0.50 -13.81 12.27
C VAL A 41 1.14 -15.15 11.93
N GLU A 42 0.88 -15.69 10.72
CA GLU A 42 1.46 -16.94 10.25
C GLU A 42 1.57 -16.93 8.72
N LEU A 43 2.61 -17.59 8.19
CA LEU A 43 2.84 -17.75 6.75
C LEU A 43 3.06 -19.21 6.39
N ASP A 44 2.26 -19.68 5.44
CA ASP A 44 2.37 -21.00 4.82
C ASP A 44 2.75 -20.82 3.35
N TRP A 45 4.06 -20.88 3.08
CA TRP A 45 4.61 -20.76 1.73
C TRP A 45 4.32 -21.98 0.85
N GLU A 46 4.11 -23.16 1.44
CA GLU A 46 3.83 -24.40 0.72
C GLU A 46 2.42 -24.37 0.12
N ASN A 47 1.43 -24.00 0.93
CA ASN A 47 0.03 -23.86 0.49
C ASN A 47 -0.31 -22.47 -0.05
N LYS A 48 0.66 -21.54 -0.08
CA LYS A 48 0.49 -20.13 -0.49
C LYS A 48 -0.62 -19.43 0.28
N LYS A 49 -0.64 -19.57 1.61
CA LYS A 49 -1.62 -18.94 2.51
C LYS A 49 -0.94 -18.13 3.60
N ALA A 50 -1.66 -17.16 4.15
CA ALA A 50 -1.28 -16.47 5.38
C ALA A 50 -2.45 -16.43 6.34
N HIS A 51 -2.13 -16.48 7.64
CA HIS A 51 -3.07 -16.12 8.69
C HIS A 51 -2.86 -14.65 8.99
N VAL A 52 -3.94 -13.88 8.94
CA VAL A 52 -3.91 -12.43 9.14
C VAL A 52 -4.87 -12.06 10.25
N LEU A 53 -4.36 -11.38 11.28
CA LEU A 53 -5.17 -10.75 12.31
C LEU A 53 -5.73 -9.45 11.74
N VAL A 54 -7.02 -9.44 11.45
CA VAL A 54 -7.73 -8.29 10.89
C VAL A 54 -7.93 -7.22 11.96
N GLU A 55 -7.72 -5.96 11.59
CA GLU A 55 -7.98 -4.83 12.49
C GLU A 55 -9.45 -4.76 12.89
N GLU A 56 -9.71 -4.31 14.11
CA GLU A 56 -11.04 -4.34 14.73
C GLU A 56 -12.12 -3.65 13.87
N GLU A 57 -11.76 -2.54 13.23
CA GLU A 57 -12.67 -1.78 12.37
C GLU A 57 -13.21 -2.57 11.17
N TYR A 58 -12.49 -3.59 10.68
CA TYR A 58 -12.93 -4.44 9.56
C TYR A 58 -13.54 -5.77 10.03
N ARG A 59 -13.55 -6.08 11.33
CA ARG A 59 -14.08 -7.37 11.81
C ARG A 59 -15.59 -7.52 11.63
N HIS A 60 -16.31 -6.42 11.48
CA HIS A 60 -17.77 -6.43 11.28
C HIS A 60 -18.22 -7.12 9.98
N VAL A 61 -17.32 -7.29 9.00
CA VAL A 61 -17.61 -8.04 7.76
C VAL A 61 -17.18 -9.52 7.82
N LEU A 62 -16.53 -9.94 8.90
CA LEU A 62 -16.14 -11.34 9.10
C LEU A 62 -17.33 -12.17 9.56
N GLU A 63 -17.29 -13.48 9.29
CA GLU A 63 -18.37 -14.41 9.63
C GLU A 63 -17.85 -15.64 10.39
N GLY A 64 -18.75 -16.32 11.10
CA GLY A 64 -18.45 -17.60 11.75
C GLY A 64 -17.29 -17.55 12.76
N GLY A 65 -16.31 -18.44 12.57
CA GLY A 65 -15.12 -18.52 13.44
C GLY A 65 -14.15 -17.35 13.28
N GLU A 66 -14.09 -16.75 12.09
CA GLU A 66 -13.23 -15.59 11.82
C GLU A 66 -13.72 -14.36 12.59
N ALA A 67 -15.04 -14.17 12.71
CA ALA A 67 -15.61 -13.08 13.52
C ALA A 67 -15.27 -13.17 15.01
N LYS A 68 -15.08 -14.39 15.54
CA LYS A 68 -14.74 -14.61 16.96
C LYS A 68 -13.26 -14.38 17.26
N THR A 69 -12.39 -14.78 16.33
CA THR A 69 -10.94 -14.74 16.52
C THR A 69 -10.30 -13.49 15.93
N GLY A 70 -10.94 -12.87 14.93
CA GLY A 70 -10.36 -11.81 14.12
C GLY A 70 -9.28 -12.31 13.14
N ILE A 71 -9.00 -13.62 13.09
CA ILE A 71 -7.97 -14.20 12.23
C ILE A 71 -8.64 -14.79 11.00
N VAL A 72 -8.17 -14.38 9.83
CA VAL A 72 -8.59 -14.92 8.54
C VAL A 72 -7.44 -15.69 7.90
N VAL A 73 -7.78 -16.76 7.17
CA VAL A 73 -6.80 -17.51 6.36
C VAL A 73 -7.07 -17.20 4.89
N ARG A 74 -6.11 -16.57 4.21
CA ARG A 74 -6.28 -16.11 2.82
C ARG A 74 -5.08 -16.50 1.96
N SER A 75 -5.33 -16.63 0.64
CA SER A 75 -4.26 -16.81 -0.34
C SER A 75 -3.31 -15.62 -0.30
N LEU A 76 -2.01 -15.85 -0.48
CA LEU A 76 -1.03 -14.78 -0.67
C LEU A 76 -1.42 -13.86 -1.84
N ASP A 77 -2.14 -14.36 -2.86
CA ASP A 77 -2.53 -13.57 -4.04
C ASP A 77 -3.48 -12.42 -3.73
N VAL A 78 -4.27 -12.52 -2.65
CA VAL A 78 -5.20 -11.47 -2.22
C VAL A 78 -4.64 -10.58 -1.10
N ILE A 79 -3.36 -10.78 -0.77
CA ILE A 79 -2.63 -10.04 0.27
C ILE A 79 -1.57 -9.18 -0.41
N GLU A 80 -1.55 -7.92 -0.01
CA GLU A 80 -0.60 -6.93 -0.49
C GLU A 80 0.09 -6.27 0.69
N LYS A 81 1.42 -6.22 0.66
CA LYS A 81 2.22 -5.47 1.64
C LYS A 81 2.48 -4.06 1.12
N PRO A 82 1.82 -3.03 1.67
CA PRO A 82 2.17 -1.65 1.36
C PRO A 82 3.54 -1.31 1.95
N LEU A 83 4.41 -0.71 1.13
CA LEU A 83 5.71 -0.18 1.55
C LEU A 83 5.61 1.32 1.91
N GLU A 84 4.50 1.97 1.57
CA GLU A 84 4.20 3.36 1.89
C GLU A 84 2.90 3.42 2.70
N ILE A 85 3.04 3.42 4.02
CA ILE A 85 1.91 3.46 4.95
C ILE A 85 1.46 4.88 5.31
N PHE A 86 2.30 5.87 5.04
CA PHE A 86 2.03 7.29 5.29
C PHE A 86 1.96 8.10 4.00
N TYR A 87 1.11 9.14 3.99
CA TYR A 87 0.93 9.98 2.82
C TYR A 87 2.22 10.73 2.45
N GLU A 88 3.00 11.13 3.44
CA GLU A 88 4.29 11.78 3.31
C GLU A 88 5.28 10.95 2.47
N GLN A 89 5.20 9.62 2.55
CA GLN A 89 6.04 8.73 1.76
C GLN A 89 5.63 8.76 0.28
N ILE A 90 4.32 8.72 0.01
CA ILE A 90 3.76 8.89 -1.33
C ILE A 90 4.09 10.28 -1.90
N ALA A 91 3.93 11.33 -1.10
CA ALA A 91 4.27 12.70 -1.46
C ALA A 91 5.75 12.83 -1.82
N LYS A 92 6.64 12.21 -1.04
CA LYS A 92 8.09 12.18 -1.31
C LYS A 92 8.39 11.49 -2.65
N ARG A 93 7.80 10.33 -2.91
CA ARG A 93 7.94 9.63 -4.20
C ARG A 93 7.43 10.48 -5.37
N ASN A 94 6.27 11.10 -5.21
CA ASN A 94 5.68 11.96 -6.23
C ASN A 94 6.53 13.19 -6.53
N ALA A 95 6.99 13.90 -5.50
CA ALA A 95 7.89 15.04 -5.65
C ALA A 95 9.20 14.63 -6.36
N THR A 96 9.74 13.46 -6.05
CA THR A 96 10.94 12.92 -6.70
C THR A 96 10.69 12.69 -8.20
N GLY A 97 9.58 12.04 -8.55
CA GLY A 97 9.21 11.79 -9.94
C GLY A 97 8.94 13.07 -10.74
N LEU A 98 8.27 14.05 -10.14
CA LEU A 98 7.97 15.34 -10.77
C LEU A 98 9.24 16.16 -11.02
N ALA A 99 10.18 16.16 -10.07
CA ALA A 99 11.42 16.91 -10.21
C ALA A 99 12.44 16.25 -11.15
N ALA A 100 12.31 14.95 -11.43
CA ALA A 100 13.28 14.19 -12.24
C ALA A 100 13.43 14.69 -13.68
N VAL A 101 12.45 15.42 -14.21
CA VAL A 101 12.48 16.01 -15.57
C VAL A 101 13.48 17.17 -15.69
N GLU A 102 13.92 17.74 -14.57
CA GLU A 102 14.87 18.85 -14.54
C GLU A 102 16.27 18.41 -15.01
N GLN A 103 17.00 19.31 -15.66
CA GLN A 103 18.24 18.97 -16.35
C GLN A 103 19.44 18.84 -15.41
N THR A 104 19.51 19.64 -14.35
CA THR A 104 20.65 19.65 -13.42
C THR A 104 20.24 19.14 -12.05
N GLU A 105 21.21 18.64 -11.28
CA GLU A 105 20.95 18.13 -9.92
C GLU A 105 20.45 19.24 -8.98
N GLU A 106 20.98 20.46 -9.12
CA GLU A 106 20.55 21.62 -8.34
C GLU A 106 19.07 21.93 -8.59
N LYS A 107 18.65 21.89 -9.86
CA LYS A 107 17.24 22.12 -10.24
C LYS A 107 16.34 20.99 -9.79
N ARG A 108 16.78 19.73 -9.91
CA ARG A 108 16.04 18.58 -9.37
C ARG A 108 15.81 18.73 -7.86
N LYS A 109 16.84 19.14 -7.11
CA LYS A 109 16.72 19.34 -5.66
C LYS A 109 15.78 20.51 -5.32
N GLU A 110 15.96 21.66 -5.99
CA GLU A 110 15.12 22.84 -5.80
C GLU A 110 13.63 22.51 -6.04
N TRP A 111 13.33 21.84 -7.15
CA TRP A 111 11.95 21.50 -7.49
C TRP A 111 11.39 20.36 -6.65
N PHE A 112 12.20 19.39 -6.25
CA PHE A 112 11.81 18.36 -5.30
C PHE A 112 11.30 18.98 -4.00
N GLU A 113 12.06 19.89 -3.40
CA GLU A 113 11.69 20.55 -2.14
C GLU A 113 10.37 21.32 -2.29
N LYS A 114 10.22 22.09 -3.38
CA LYS A 114 8.99 22.82 -3.70
C LYS A 114 7.79 21.90 -3.85
N PHE A 115 7.90 20.83 -4.66
CA PHE A 115 6.79 19.90 -4.86
C PHE A 115 6.45 19.15 -3.58
N TYR A 116 7.45 18.71 -2.83
CA TYR A 116 7.24 17.98 -1.59
C TYR A 116 6.49 18.82 -0.56
N GLU A 117 6.87 20.09 -0.39
CA GLU A 117 6.18 21.02 0.51
C GLU A 117 4.70 21.20 0.14
N GLN A 118 4.40 21.37 -1.16
CA GLN A 118 3.02 21.55 -1.61
C GLN A 118 2.17 20.28 -1.42
N LEU A 119 2.76 19.11 -1.69
CA LEU A 119 2.09 17.82 -1.53
C LEU A 119 1.82 17.54 -0.05
N VAL A 120 2.85 17.61 0.80
CA VAL A 120 2.72 17.28 2.23
C VAL A 120 1.80 18.25 2.98
N SER A 121 1.77 19.52 2.56
CA SER A 121 0.86 20.53 3.12
C SER A 121 -0.58 20.39 2.59
N LEU A 122 -0.85 19.42 1.70
CA LEU A 122 -2.14 19.18 1.06
C LEU A 122 -2.70 20.38 0.28
N ASN A 123 -1.84 21.33 -0.11
CA ASN A 123 -2.23 22.47 -0.95
C ASN A 123 -2.65 22.00 -2.35
N PHE A 124 -2.10 20.86 -2.79
CA PHE A 124 -2.40 20.24 -4.05
C PHE A 124 -2.29 18.72 -3.94
N VAL A 125 -3.29 18.00 -4.45
CA VAL A 125 -3.28 16.53 -4.53
C VAL A 125 -3.41 16.12 -6.01
N PRO A 126 -2.39 15.48 -6.59
CA PRO A 126 -2.43 15.02 -7.98
C PRO A 126 -3.56 14.01 -8.23
N ALA A 127 -3.97 13.88 -9.50
CA ALA A 127 -4.91 12.85 -9.90
C ALA A 127 -4.34 11.43 -9.65
N GLY A 128 -5.23 10.45 -9.46
CA GLY A 128 -4.86 9.10 -9.00
C GLY A 128 -3.78 8.39 -9.82
N ARG A 129 -3.71 8.62 -11.14
CA ARG A 129 -2.65 8.04 -12.00
C ARG A 129 -1.27 8.62 -11.72
N VAL A 130 -1.20 9.90 -11.34
CA VAL A 130 0.06 10.54 -10.96
C VAL A 130 0.49 10.02 -9.59
N LEU A 131 -0.43 9.99 -8.61
CA LEU A 131 -0.16 9.43 -7.27
C LEU A 131 0.38 8.00 -7.32
N TYR A 132 -0.23 7.15 -8.16
CA TYR A 132 0.21 5.78 -8.34
C TYR A 132 1.53 5.68 -9.15
N GLY A 133 1.62 6.43 -10.24
CA GLY A 133 2.59 6.19 -11.31
C GLY A 133 3.83 7.09 -11.33
N ALA A 134 4.06 7.95 -10.33
CA ALA A 134 5.20 8.88 -10.30
C ALA A 134 6.60 8.20 -10.19
N TRP A 135 6.76 6.98 -10.70
CA TRP A 135 7.96 6.17 -10.73
C TRP A 135 8.26 5.63 -12.15
N PHE A 136 8.45 6.50 -13.16
CA PHE A 136 8.86 5.98 -14.49
C PHE A 136 9.83 6.88 -15.27
N VAL A 137 10.80 7.49 -14.59
CA VAL A 137 11.90 8.19 -15.27
C VAL A 137 13.22 7.82 -14.57
N GLY A 138 13.96 6.83 -15.08
CA GLY A 138 15.39 6.69 -14.74
C GLY A 138 15.96 5.30 -14.40
N GLN A 139 15.20 4.20 -14.44
CA GLN A 139 15.78 2.84 -14.39
C GLN A 139 15.50 2.10 -15.71
N LYS A 140 16.35 2.38 -16.70
CA LYS A 140 16.67 1.51 -17.84
C LYS A 140 18.15 1.69 -18.16
#